data_AF-A0A811PEQ4-F1
#
_entry.id   AF-A0A811PEQ4-F1
#
_cell.length_a   1.000
_cell.length_b   1.000
_cell.length_c   1.000
_cell.angle_alpha   90.00
_cell.angle_beta   90.00
_cell.angle_gamma   90.00
#
_symmetry.space_group_name_H-M   'P 1'
#
loop_
_entity.id
_entity.type
_entity.pdbx_description
1 polymer ?
#
loop_
_entity_poly.entity_id
_entity_poly.type
_entity_poly.pdbx_seq_one_letter_code
_entity_poly.pdbx_strand_id
1 'polypeptide(L)'
;MGAGDGEVAASKEKGSGGVERTSLDGVRDKNVMQLKKLNTALFPVRYNEKYYQDAIASKDFSKLAYYSDICVGAIACRLEKKEGGAVRVYIMTLGVLAPYRGLGIGEFSLF
;
A
#
# COMPACT_ATOMS: atom_id res chain seq x y z
N MET A 1 9.41 36.79 6.80
CA MET A 1 8.31 35.86 6.46
C MET A 1 8.91 34.60 5.89
N GLY A 2 8.89 33.49 6.63
CA GLY A 2 9.30 32.19 6.12
C GLY A 2 8.55 31.15 6.91
N ALA A 3 7.55 30.52 6.29
CA ALA A 3 6.94 29.31 6.80
C ALA A 3 7.32 28.22 5.80
N GLY A 4 8.31 27.42 6.18
CA GLY A 4 8.75 26.27 5.41
C GLY A 4 7.67 25.19 5.45
N ASP A 5 7.27 24.74 4.26
CA ASP A 5 6.42 23.58 4.09
C ASP A 5 7.16 22.34 4.60
N GLY A 6 6.68 21.84 5.75
CA GLY A 6 7.19 20.63 6.38
C GLY A 6 6.87 19.41 5.53
N GLU A 7 7.93 18.88 4.93
CA GLU A 7 8.03 17.57 4.30
C GLU A 7 7.47 16.49 5.25
N VAL A 8 6.31 15.94 4.90
CA VAL A 8 5.75 14.77 5.60
C VAL A 8 6.55 13.55 5.17
N ALA A 9 7.51 13.22 6.03
CA ALA A 9 8.40 12.07 5.93
C ALA A 9 7.60 10.78 5.64
N ALA A 10 7.73 10.28 4.41
CA ALA A 10 7.42 8.90 4.08
C ALA A 10 8.26 8.02 4.99
N SER A 11 7.61 7.37 5.97
CA SER A 11 8.26 6.53 6.95
C SER A 11 9.05 5.42 6.25
N LYS A 12 10.36 5.48 6.47
CA LYS A 12 11.37 4.55 5.99
C LYS A 12 11.25 3.26 6.82
N GLU A 13 10.69 2.21 6.25
CA GLU A 13 10.76 0.88 6.87
C GLU A 13 12.19 0.34 6.71
N LYS A 14 12.90 0.26 7.84
CA LYS A 14 14.18 -0.43 7.97
C LYS A 14 13.91 -1.94 8.02
N GLY A 15 14.33 -2.66 6.98
CA GLY A 15 14.55 -4.11 7.02
C GLY A 15 16.04 -4.41 7.15
N SER A 16 16.41 -5.16 8.20
CA SER A 16 17.77 -5.59 8.53
C SER A 16 18.37 -6.54 7.49
N GLY A 17 19.70 -6.55 7.40
CA GLY A 17 20.52 -7.23 6.39
C GLY A 17 20.18 -8.70 6.11
N GLY A 18 19.91 -8.95 4.83
CA GLY A 18 19.76 -10.25 4.18
C GLY A 18 19.08 -9.98 2.85
N VAL A 19 19.75 -10.30 1.72
CA VAL A 19 19.32 -10.07 0.32
C VAL A 19 17.83 -9.70 0.24
N GLU A 20 17.52 -8.41 0.05
CA GLU A 20 16.15 -7.87 0.10
C GLU A 20 15.30 -8.61 -0.94
N ARG A 21 14.62 -9.69 -0.51
CA ARG A 21 13.70 -10.41 -1.39
C ARG A 21 12.39 -9.65 -1.54
N THR A 22 12.13 -8.69 -0.67
CA THR A 22 10.90 -7.91 -0.61
C THR A 22 11.13 -6.45 -0.99
N SER A 23 10.28 -5.91 -1.86
CA SER A 23 10.30 -4.49 -2.24
C SER A 23 8.89 -3.90 -2.11
N LEU A 24 8.81 -2.63 -1.71
CA LEU A 24 7.54 -1.88 -1.65
C LEU A 24 7.53 -0.81 -2.75
N ASP A 25 6.45 -0.77 -3.55
CA ASP A 25 6.24 0.29 -4.53
C ASP A 25 4.90 1.00 -4.30
N GLY A 26 4.79 2.27 -4.68
CA GLY A 26 3.55 3.02 -4.59
C GLY A 26 2.55 2.61 -5.68
N VAL A 27 1.26 2.61 -5.36
CA VAL A 27 0.22 2.35 -6.37
C VAL A 27 0.14 3.53 -7.35
N ARG A 28 0.17 3.23 -8.65
CA ARG A 28 0.11 4.16 -9.79
C ARG A 28 -0.77 3.55 -10.88
N ASP A 29 -1.25 4.35 -11.83
CA ASP A 29 -2.04 3.85 -12.96
C ASP A 29 -1.32 2.75 -13.76
N LYS A 30 0.02 2.80 -13.82
CA LYS A 30 0.84 1.78 -14.50
C LYS A 30 0.83 0.41 -13.81
N ASN A 31 0.71 0.36 -12.48
CA ASN A 31 0.76 -0.88 -11.70
C ASN A 31 -0.60 -1.27 -11.07
N VAL A 32 -1.65 -0.47 -11.29
CA VAL A 32 -3.03 -0.74 -10.80
C VAL A 32 -3.58 -2.09 -11.25
N MET A 33 -3.16 -2.57 -12.42
CA MET A 33 -3.54 -3.89 -12.93
C MET A 33 -3.04 -5.02 -12.04
N GLN A 34 -1.91 -4.84 -11.37
CA GLN A 34 -1.41 -5.82 -10.41
C GLN A 34 -2.31 -5.84 -9.17
N LEU A 35 -2.66 -4.67 -8.63
CA LEU A 35 -3.63 -4.54 -7.52
C LEU A 35 -4.98 -5.19 -7.85
N LYS A 36 -5.49 -5.02 -9.09
CA LYS A 36 -6.72 -5.68 -9.57
C LYS A 36 -6.64 -7.20 -9.51
N LYS A 37 -5.55 -7.76 -10.05
CA LYS A 37 -5.31 -9.22 -10.02
C LYS A 37 -5.19 -9.72 -8.59
N LEU A 38 -4.47 -8.99 -7.74
CA LEU A 38 -4.23 -9.36 -6.35
C LEU A 38 -5.54 -9.34 -5.55
N ASN A 39 -6.36 -8.29 -5.68
CA ASN A 39 -7.66 -8.23 -5.03
C ASN A 39 -8.60 -9.34 -5.50
N THR A 40 -8.57 -9.69 -6.79
CA THR A 40 -9.37 -10.80 -7.33
C THR A 40 -8.94 -12.16 -6.78
N ALA A 41 -7.63 -12.34 -6.51
CA ALA A 41 -7.09 -13.57 -5.93
C ALA A 41 -7.29 -13.66 -4.41
N LEU A 42 -7.26 -12.52 -3.71
CA LEU A 42 -7.39 -12.46 -2.25
C LEU A 42 -8.83 -12.40 -1.77
N PHE A 43 -9.68 -11.67 -2.49
CA PHE A 43 -11.03 -11.38 -2.09
C PHE A 43 -12.00 -11.90 -3.16
N PRO A 44 -13.07 -12.59 -2.77
CA PRO A 44 -14.13 -12.99 -3.70
C PRO A 44 -14.95 -11.79 -4.22
N VAL A 45 -14.73 -10.59 -3.66
CA VAL A 45 -15.43 -9.34 -3.98
C VAL A 45 -14.71 -8.61 -5.11
N ARG A 46 -15.45 -8.17 -6.14
CA ARG A 46 -14.92 -7.31 -7.20
C ARG A 46 -15.00 -5.84 -6.77
N TYR A 47 -13.86 -5.18 -6.74
CA TYR A 47 -13.79 -3.74 -6.49
C TYR A 47 -13.97 -2.96 -7.79
N ASN A 48 -14.61 -1.79 -7.68
CA ASN A 48 -14.89 -0.91 -8.82
C ASN A 48 -13.70 0.02 -9.10
N GLU A 49 -13.67 0.64 -10.29
CA GLU A 49 -12.63 1.59 -10.71
C GLU A 49 -12.41 2.72 -9.68
N LYS A 50 -13.49 3.20 -9.03
CA LYS A 50 -13.44 4.24 -8.01
C LYS A 50 -12.52 3.90 -6.83
N TYR A 51 -12.54 2.64 -6.39
CA TYR A 51 -11.67 2.17 -5.31
C TYR A 51 -10.19 2.26 -5.73
N TYR A 52 -9.88 1.91 -6.98
CA TYR A 52 -8.50 1.99 -7.49
C TYR A 52 -8.04 3.44 -7.66
N GLN A 53 -8.94 4.33 -8.09
CA GLN A 53 -8.67 5.76 -8.17
C GLN A 53 -8.39 6.36 -6.78
N ASP A 54 -9.19 6.02 -5.77
CA ASP A 54 -8.99 6.45 -4.38
C ASP A 54 -7.65 5.91 -3.81
N ALA A 55 -7.28 4.68 -4.17
CA ALA A 55 -6.00 4.08 -3.78
C ALA A 55 -4.81 4.82 -4.41
N ILE A 56 -4.89 5.17 -5.70
CA ILE A 56 -3.85 5.94 -6.42
C ILE A 56 -3.75 7.36 -5.86
N ALA A 57 -4.89 8.00 -5.58
CA ALA A 57 -4.94 9.34 -5.00
C ALA A 57 -4.25 9.39 -3.63
N SER A 58 -4.28 8.29 -2.88
CA SER A 58 -3.67 8.18 -1.56
C SER A 58 -2.18 7.85 -1.59
N LYS A 59 -1.56 7.69 -2.79
CA LYS A 59 -0.13 7.55 -3.12
C LYS A 59 0.79 7.04 -1.99
N ASP A 60 1.08 7.87 -1.01
CA ASP A 60 2.01 7.60 0.09
C ASP A 60 1.51 6.48 1.03
N PHE A 61 0.20 6.29 1.12
CA PHE A 61 -0.43 5.29 2.00
C PHE A 61 -0.81 3.99 1.27
N SER A 62 -0.84 3.99 -0.06
CA SER A 62 -1.17 2.81 -0.86
C SER A 62 0.11 2.20 -1.44
N LYS A 63 0.45 0.99 -1.01
CA LYS A 63 1.68 0.30 -1.40
C LYS A 63 1.40 -1.10 -1.93
N LEU A 64 2.22 -1.53 -2.87
CA LEU A 64 2.28 -2.89 -3.38
C LEU A 64 3.53 -3.55 -2.80
N ALA A 65 3.36 -4.75 -2.26
CA ALA A 65 4.45 -5.57 -1.78
C ALA A 65 4.86 -6.57 -2.87
N TYR A 66 6.14 -6.55 -3.20
CA TYR A 66 6.78 -7.45 -4.14
C TYR A 66 7.68 -8.40 -3.37
N TYR A 67 7.71 -9.66 -3.78
CA TYR A 67 8.66 -10.66 -3.32
C TYR A 67 9.30 -11.31 -4.56
N SER A 68 10.62 -11.16 -4.72
CA SER A 68 11.37 -11.66 -5.88
C SER A 68 10.72 -11.26 -7.22
N ASP A 69 10.44 -9.96 -7.38
CA ASP A 69 9.78 -9.35 -8.55
C ASP A 69 8.30 -9.74 -8.78
N ILE A 70 7.72 -10.55 -7.90
CA ILE A 70 6.31 -10.95 -7.96
C ILE A 70 5.50 -10.12 -6.98
N CYS A 71 4.39 -9.52 -7.42
CA CYS A 71 3.49 -8.81 -6.52
C CYS A 71 2.73 -9.82 -5.64
N VAL A 72 3.04 -9.82 -4.33
CA VAL A 72 2.53 -10.79 -3.37
C VAL A 72 1.54 -10.21 -2.38
N GLY A 73 1.47 -8.89 -2.25
CA GLY A 73 0.53 -8.23 -1.38
C GLY A 73 0.27 -6.78 -1.78
N ALA A 74 -0.75 -6.21 -1.17
CA ALA A 74 -1.06 -4.80 -1.33
C ALA A 74 -1.78 -4.24 -0.11
N ILE A 75 -1.51 -2.97 0.14
CA ILE A 75 -2.28 -2.11 1.04
C ILE A 75 -2.84 -0.96 0.22
N ALA A 76 -4.16 -0.77 0.28
CA ALA A 76 -4.84 0.35 -0.34
C ALA A 76 -5.53 1.15 0.75
N CYS A 77 -5.15 2.42 0.84
CA CYS A 77 -5.70 3.36 1.79
C CYS A 77 -6.46 4.47 1.07
N ARG A 78 -7.36 5.11 1.79
CA ARG A 78 -8.11 6.30 1.36
C ARG A 78 -7.93 7.39 2.39
N LEU A 79 -7.49 8.56 1.96
CA LEU A 79 -7.35 9.73 2.83
C LEU A 79 -8.64 10.53 2.84
N GLU A 80 -9.23 10.68 4.03
CA GLU A 80 -10.35 11.59 4.27
C GLU A 80 -9.89 12.76 5.12
N LYS A 81 -9.86 13.95 4.53
CA LYS A 81 -9.61 15.20 5.25
C LYS A 81 -10.91 15.64 5.90
N LYS A 82 -10.92 15.76 7.23
CA LYS A 82 -12.05 16.34 7.97
C LYS A 82 -11.89 17.86 8.13
N GLU A 83 -13.02 18.57 8.25
CA GLU A 83 -13.02 19.97 8.69
C GLU A 83 -12.29 20.08 10.04
N GLY A 84 -11.29 20.96 10.10
CA GLY A 84 -10.39 21.12 11.25
C GLY A 84 -8.97 20.60 11.04
N GLY A 85 -8.59 20.16 9.83
CA GLY A 85 -7.21 19.81 9.48
C GLY A 85 -6.79 18.38 9.89
N ALA A 86 -7.68 17.62 10.52
CA ALA A 86 -7.44 16.22 10.83
C ALA A 86 -7.57 15.34 9.58
N VAL A 87 -6.55 14.53 9.30
CA VAL A 87 -6.55 13.54 8.22
C VAL A 87 -6.86 12.17 8.80
N ARG A 88 -7.90 11.51 8.30
CA ARG A 88 -8.19 10.10 8.60
C ARG A 88 -7.72 9.23 7.46
N VAL A 89 -6.92 8.22 7.79
CA VAL A 89 -6.50 7.19 6.85
C VAL A 89 -7.44 6.01 7.01
N TYR A 90 -8.22 5.71 5.97
CA TYR A 90 -9.09 4.54 5.93
C TYR A 90 -8.41 3.43 5.14
N ILE A 91 -8.08 2.33 5.79
CA ILE A 91 -7.53 1.15 5.11
C ILE A 91 -8.70 0.45 4.42
N MET A 92 -8.78 0.54 3.10
CA MET A 92 -9.85 -0.08 2.32
C MET A 92 -9.62 -1.57 2.16
N THR A 93 -8.39 -1.95 1.83
CA THR A 93 -7.99 -3.35 1.72
C THR A 93 -6.55 -3.50 2.17
N LEU A 94 -6.32 -4.61 2.83
CA LEU A 94 -5.00 -5.09 3.12
C LEU A 94 -5.01 -6.59 2.90
N GLY A 95 -4.05 -7.08 2.13
CA GLY A 95 -3.82 -8.51 2.12
C GLY A 95 -2.57 -8.93 1.39
N VAL A 96 -2.09 -10.09 1.80
CA VAL A 96 -0.95 -10.81 1.21
C VAL A 96 -1.44 -12.17 0.77
N LEU A 97 -0.92 -12.67 -0.35
CA LEU A 97 -1.19 -14.00 -0.89
C LEU A 97 -0.88 -15.07 0.17
N ALA A 98 -1.80 -16.02 0.36
CA ALA A 98 -1.68 -17.07 1.37
C ALA A 98 -0.34 -17.86 1.34
N PRO A 99 0.23 -18.22 0.17
CA PRO A 99 1.54 -18.89 0.10
C PRO A 99 2.71 -18.05 0.64
N TYR A 100 2.51 -16.74 0.77
CA TYR A 100 3.50 -15.77 1.25
C TYR A 100 3.21 -15.30 2.69
N ARG A 101 2.12 -15.78 3.31
CA ARG A 101 1.83 -15.56 4.74
C ARG A 101 2.74 -16.48 5.57
N GLY A 102 3.39 -15.94 6.60
CA GLY A 102 4.33 -16.70 7.45
C GLY A 102 5.80 -16.67 6.99
N LEU A 103 6.12 -15.98 5.89
CA LEU A 103 7.50 -15.67 5.47
C LEU A 103 7.98 -14.29 6.00
N GLY A 104 7.31 -13.71 7.00
CA GLY A 104 7.60 -12.36 7.52
C GLY A 104 7.06 -11.20 6.66
N ILE A 105 6.47 -11.49 5.49
CA ILE A 105 5.96 -10.46 4.55
C ILE A 105 4.67 -9.81 5.09
N GLY A 106 3.91 -10.53 5.92
CA GLY A 106 2.74 -10.00 6.63
C GLY A 106 3.09 -9.14 7.85
N GLU A 107 4.21 -9.42 8.53
CA GLU A 107 4.77 -8.55 9.58
C GLU A 107 5.26 -7.25 8.94
N PHE A 108 6.04 -7.32 7.85
CA PHE A 108 6.55 -6.10 7.20
C PHE A 108 5.47 -5.11 6.73
N SER A 109 4.22 -5.55 6.52
CA SER A 109 3.12 -4.65 6.15
C SER A 109 2.17 -4.32 7.30
N LEU A 110 2.25 -4.99 8.46
CA LEU A 110 1.36 -4.68 9.60
C LEU A 110 1.76 -5.17 11.01
N PHE A 111 3.01 -5.53 11.29
CA PHE A 111 3.52 -5.69 12.65
C PHE A 111 5.03 -5.49 12.75
#